data_AF-A0A382YSG8-F1
#
_entry.id   AF-A0A382YSG8-F1
#
_cell.length_a   1.000
_cell.length_b   1.000
_cell.length_c   1.000
_cell.angle_alpha   90.00
_cell.angle_beta   90.00
_cell.angle_gamma   90.00
#
_symmetry.space_group_name_H-M   'P 1'
#
loop_
_entity.id
_entity.type
_entity.pdbx_description
1 polymer ?
#
loop_
_entity_poly.entity_id
_entity_poly.type
_entity_poly.pdbx_seq_one_letter_code
_entity_poly.pdbx_strand_id
1 'polypeptide(L)'
;MIRDSRPLLPIAPIIAAMADPEGREALPTAWAWVGLISIVGIAVVARILRFEQVFLDDGTVVFAVGDAYYHAHRALYSFLAFPDFMRFDPCINWPDGAPVPHPPLHDLFS
;
A
#
# COMPACT_ATOMS: atom_id res chain seq x y z
N MET A 1 15.46 37.37 -37.78
CA MET A 1 15.36 37.12 -36.32
C MET A 1 14.34 36.01 -36.12
N ILE A 2 14.77 34.76 -36.31
CA ILE A 2 13.91 33.57 -36.22
C ILE A 2 14.09 33.03 -34.81
N ARG A 3 13.03 33.06 -34.01
CA ARG A 3 12.99 32.51 -32.65
C ARG A 3 13.06 30.99 -32.80
N ASP A 4 14.12 30.38 -32.29
CA ASP A 4 14.33 28.94 -32.26
C ASP A 4 13.30 28.32 -31.30
N SER A 5 12.15 27.92 -31.83
CA SER A 5 11.04 27.29 -31.12
C SER A 5 11.28 25.79 -30.94
N ARG A 6 12.38 25.40 -30.31
CA ARG A 6 12.54 23.98 -29.92
C ARG A 6 11.60 23.72 -28.75
N PRO A 7 10.73 22.69 -28.80
CA PRO A 7 10.00 22.27 -27.62
C PRO A 7 11.06 21.88 -26.57
N LEU A 8 11.14 22.65 -25.49
CA LEU A 8 11.95 22.27 -24.33
C LEU A 8 11.50 20.86 -23.95
N LEU A 9 12.44 19.91 -23.97
CA LEU A 9 12.19 18.54 -23.55
C LEU A 9 11.45 18.57 -22.20
N PRO A 10 10.47 17.69 -21.95
CA PRO A 10 9.65 17.70 -20.73
C PRO A 10 10.46 17.52 -19.44
N ILE A 11 11.78 17.31 -19.52
CA ILE A 11 12.69 17.06 -18.40
C ILE A 11 13.40 18.35 -17.93
N ALA A 12 13.35 19.45 -18.71
CA ALA A 12 14.00 20.72 -18.38
C ALA A 12 13.67 21.27 -16.97
N PRO A 13 12.40 21.28 -16.50
CA PRO A 13 12.09 21.78 -15.16
C PRO A 13 12.59 20.85 -14.04
N ILE A 14 12.70 19.55 -14.30
CA ILE A 14 13.26 18.58 -13.34
C ILE A 14 14.76 18.80 -13.19
N ILE A 15 15.48 18.97 -14.30
CA ILE A 15 16.94 19.23 -14.27
C ILE A 15 17.23 20.57 -13.61
N ALA A 16 16.44 21.61 -13.91
CA ALA A 16 16.58 22.93 -13.28
C ALA A 16 16.35 22.86 -11.75
N ALA A 17 15.32 22.14 -11.30
CA ALA A 17 15.06 21.94 -9.87
C ALA A 17 16.10 21.05 -9.18
N MET A 18 16.67 20.06 -9.87
CA MET A 18 17.77 19.25 -9.33
C MET A 18 19.11 20.01 -9.26
N ALA A 19 19.28 21.06 -10.06
CA ALA A 19 20.48 21.88 -10.14
C ALA A 19 20.47 23.09 -9.17
N ASP A 20 19.35 23.35 -8.47
CA ASP A 20 19.25 24.36 -7.42
C ASP A 20 19.45 23.73 -6.02
N PRO A 21 20.66 23.84 -5.42
CA PRO A 21 20.94 23.26 -4.10
C PRO A 21 20.24 24.00 -2.96
N GLU A 22 19.68 25.19 -3.20
CA GLU A 22 19.02 26.03 -2.20
C GLU A 22 17.48 25.89 -2.19
N GLY A 23 16.90 25.14 -3.15
CA GLY A 23 15.48 24.79 -3.20
C GLY A 23 14.54 26.01 -3.33
N ARG A 24 14.99 27.09 -3.96
CA ARG A 24 14.29 28.37 -3.99
C ARG A 24 13.20 28.42 -5.06
N GLU A 25 13.33 27.63 -6.13
CA GLU A 25 12.28 27.47 -7.13
C GLU A 25 11.39 26.27 -6.80
N ALA A 26 10.20 26.55 -6.23
CA ALA A 26 9.20 25.52 -6.03
C ALA A 26 8.80 24.93 -7.40
N LEU A 27 8.91 23.60 -7.53
CA LEU A 27 8.40 22.88 -8.69
C LEU A 27 6.95 23.30 -8.96
N PRO A 28 6.56 23.59 -10.21
CA PRO A 28 5.16 23.89 -10.51
C PRO A 28 4.29 22.75 -9.98
N THR A 29 3.15 23.06 -9.36
CA THR A 29 2.30 22.08 -8.66
C THR A 29 2.02 20.82 -9.47
N ALA A 30 1.90 20.96 -10.80
CA ALA A 30 1.74 19.83 -11.73
C ALA A 30 2.90 18.81 -11.66
N TRP A 31 4.16 19.26 -11.55
CA TRP A 31 5.33 18.37 -11.44
C TRP A 31 5.41 17.68 -10.08
N ALA A 32 4.98 18.33 -9.00
CA ALA A 32 4.84 17.70 -7.70
C ALA A 32 3.84 16.53 -7.75
N TRP A 33 2.71 16.73 -8.42
CA TRP A 33 1.73 15.66 -8.66
C TRP A 33 2.28 14.54 -9.54
N VAL A 34 2.99 14.86 -10.63
CA VAL A 34 3.64 13.85 -11.48
C VAL A 34 4.64 13.02 -10.69
N GLY A 35 5.45 13.66 -9.86
CA GLY A 35 6.40 12.99 -8.97
C GLY A 35 5.69 12.07 -7.97
N LEU A 36 4.65 12.57 -7.30
CA LEU A 36 3.87 11.78 -6.34
C LEU A 36 3.21 10.56 -6.99
N ILE A 37 2.54 10.75 -8.13
CA ILE A 37 1.89 9.67 -8.88
C ILE A 37 2.93 8.63 -9.30
N SER A 38 4.10 9.08 -9.74
CA SER A 38 5.19 8.19 -10.14
C SER A 38 5.69 7.36 -8.96
N ILE A 39 5.90 7.97 -7.78
CA ILE A 39 6.32 7.26 -6.56
C ILE A 39 5.26 6.24 -6.13
N VAL A 40 3.99 6.64 -6.10
CA VAL A 40 2.88 5.74 -5.75
C VAL A 40 2.79 4.59 -6.75
N GLY A 41 2.87 4.89 -8.05
CA GLY A 41 2.84 3.89 -9.11
C GLY A 41 3.97 2.87 -8.99
N ILE A 42 5.20 3.33 -8.77
CA ILE A 42 6.35 2.45 -8.54
C ILE A 42 6.14 1.60 -7.28
N ALA A 43 5.66 2.19 -6.18
CA ALA A 43 5.39 1.45 -4.95
C ALA A 43 4.32 0.36 -5.13
N VAL A 44 3.23 0.67 -5.85
CA VAL A 44 2.17 -0.29 -6.18
C VAL A 44 2.70 -1.42 -7.04
N VAL A 45 3.44 -1.09 -8.12
CA VAL A 45 4.05 -2.11 -8.99
C VAL A 45 4.97 -3.00 -8.17
N ALA A 46 5.89 -2.42 -7.39
CA ALA A 46 6.81 -3.18 -6.54
C ALA A 46 6.08 -4.12 -5.57
N ARG A 47 4.91 -3.72 -5.05
CA ARG A 47 4.10 -4.53 -4.12
C ARG A 47 3.38 -5.69 -4.83
N ILE A 48 2.95 -5.50 -6.09
CA ILE A 48 2.20 -6.50 -6.87
C ILE A 48 3.12 -7.48 -7.60
N LEU A 49 4.44 -7.22 -7.71
CA LEU A 49 5.39 -8.15 -8.37
C LEU A 49 5.39 -9.58 -7.81
N ARG A 50 4.87 -9.81 -6.61
CA ARG A 50 4.73 -11.15 -6.00
C ARG A 50 3.31 -11.69 -6.03
N PHE A 51 2.46 -11.19 -6.94
CA PHE A 51 1.06 -11.60 -7.07
C PHE A 51 0.90 -13.12 -7.27
N GLU A 52 1.75 -13.73 -8.09
CA GLU A 52 1.75 -15.19 -8.35
C GLU A 52 2.04 -16.05 -7.11
N GLN A 53 2.64 -15.45 -6.06
CA GLN A 53 2.88 -16.15 -4.78
C GLN A 53 1.65 -16.11 -3.86
N VAL A 54 0.71 -15.20 -4.14
CA VAL A 54 -0.53 -15.00 -3.38
C VAL A 54 -1.70 -15.66 -4.09
N PHE A 55 -1.77 -15.54 -5.42
CA PHE A 55 -2.80 -16.13 -6.25
C PHE A 55 -2.19 -17.26 -7.06
N LEU A 56 -2.48 -18.49 -6.66
CA LEU A 56 -2.01 -19.68 -7.35
C LEU A 56 -2.91 -19.99 -8.55
N ASP A 57 -2.36 -20.70 -9.54
CA ASP A 57 -3.04 -21.06 -10.79
C ASP A 57 -4.28 -21.96 -10.58
N ASP A 58 -4.39 -22.62 -9.43
CA ASP A 58 -5.52 -23.45 -9.03
C ASP A 58 -6.68 -22.64 -8.41
N GLY A 59 -6.55 -21.31 -8.34
CA GLY A 59 -7.53 -20.41 -7.73
C GLY A 59 -7.41 -20.29 -6.22
N THR A 60 -6.41 -20.94 -5.60
CA THR A 60 -6.13 -20.82 -4.17
C THR A 60 -5.49 -19.46 -3.87
N VAL A 61 -5.99 -18.79 -2.83
CA VAL A 61 -5.36 -17.59 -2.28
C VAL A 61 -4.52 -17.98 -1.07
N VAL A 62 -3.21 -17.77 -1.17
CA VAL A 62 -2.24 -18.06 -0.12
C VAL A 62 -1.81 -16.76 0.54
N PHE A 63 -2.02 -16.68 1.85
CA PHE A 63 -1.56 -15.55 2.64
C PHE A 63 -0.10 -15.75 3.05
N ALA A 64 0.58 -14.63 3.30
CA ALA A 64 1.94 -14.68 3.86
C ALA A 64 1.93 -15.48 5.18
N VAL A 65 2.95 -16.32 5.35
CA VAL A 65 3.12 -17.12 6.58
C VAL A 65 3.22 -16.20 7.80
N GLY A 66 2.49 -16.53 8.86
CA GLY A 66 2.42 -15.76 10.10
C GLY A 66 0.99 -15.27 10.38
N ASP A 67 0.86 -14.01 10.75
CA ASP A 67 -0.38 -13.44 11.30
C ASP A 67 -1.48 -13.21 10.24
N ALA A 68 -1.16 -13.26 8.94
CA ALA A 68 -2.11 -12.93 7.89
C ALA A 68 -3.33 -13.86 7.85
N TYR A 69 -3.14 -15.16 8.11
CA TYR A 69 -4.25 -16.11 8.24
C TYR A 69 -5.15 -15.80 9.44
N TYR A 70 -4.56 -15.36 10.54
CA TYR A 70 -5.30 -14.99 11.74
C TYR A 70 -6.14 -13.72 11.52
N HIS A 71 -5.57 -12.71 10.85
CA HIS A 71 -6.31 -11.51 10.45
C HIS A 71 -7.45 -11.82 9.48
N ALA A 72 -7.24 -12.72 8.50
CA ALA A 72 -8.31 -13.15 7.59
C ALA A 72 -9.46 -13.84 8.35
N HIS A 73 -9.15 -14.71 9.33
CA HIS A 73 -10.15 -15.34 10.19
C HIS A 73 -10.96 -14.29 10.98
N ARG A 74 -10.28 -13.31 11.58
CA ARG A 74 -10.94 -12.24 12.34
C ARG A 74 -11.77 -11.30 11.48
N ALA A 75 -11.29 -10.91 10.31
CA ALA A 75 -12.03 -10.10 9.35
C ALA A 75 -13.31 -10.80 8.91
N LEU A 76 -13.24 -12.10 8.62
CA LEU A 76 -14.40 -12.92 8.30
C LEU A 76 -15.39 -12.97 9.48
N TYR A 77 -14.91 -13.20 10.70
CA TYR A 77 -15.76 -13.20 11.89
C TYR A 77 -16.47 -11.86 12.07
N SER A 78 -15.74 -10.74 12.01
CA SER A 78 -16.30 -9.40 12.18
C SER A 78 -17.29 -9.02 11.08
N PHE A 79 -17.07 -9.49 9.84
CA PHE A 79 -18.03 -9.31 8.75
C PHE A 79 -19.35 -10.06 9.02
N LEU A 80 -19.25 -11.31 9.50
CA LEU A 80 -20.42 -12.16 9.77
C LEU A 80 -21.17 -11.76 11.05
N ALA A 81 -20.46 -11.25 12.05
CA ALA A 81 -21.00 -10.93 13.37
C ALA A 81 -21.20 -9.42 13.61
N PHE A 82 -21.09 -8.59 12.56
CA PHE A 82 -21.20 -7.13 12.69
C PHE A 82 -22.50 -6.73 13.41
N PRO A 83 -22.45 -5.84 14.42
CA PRO A 83 -21.35 -4.96 14.82
C PRO A 83 -20.41 -5.52 15.92
N ASP A 84 -20.54 -6.79 16.29
CA ASP A 84 -19.72 -7.40 17.34
C ASP A 84 -18.29 -7.73 16.86
N PHE A 85 -17.37 -7.82 17.82
CA PHE A 85 -15.96 -8.13 17.57
C PHE A 85 -15.42 -9.18 18.54
N MET A 86 -14.60 -10.09 18.02
CA MET A 86 -13.98 -11.16 18.79
C MET A 86 -12.96 -10.58 19.78
N ARG A 87 -13.20 -10.78 21.08
CA ARG A 87 -12.29 -10.40 22.18
C ARG A 87 -11.53 -11.58 22.76
N PHE A 88 -12.06 -12.78 22.60
CA PHE A 88 -11.48 -14.03 23.05
C PHE A 88 -11.64 -15.05 21.93
N ASP A 89 -10.56 -15.76 21.63
CA ASP A 89 -10.54 -16.78 20.60
C ASP A 89 -10.22 -18.15 21.23
N PRO A 90 -11.16 -19.11 21.21
CA PRO A 90 -10.92 -20.45 21.74
C PRO A 90 -10.05 -21.33 20.81
N CYS A 91 -9.85 -20.92 19.55
CA CYS A 91 -9.10 -21.69 18.56
C CYS A 91 -7.57 -21.48 18.67
N ILE A 92 -7.14 -20.41 19.35
CA ILE A 92 -5.72 -20.16 19.65
C ILE A 92 -5.38 -20.67 21.05
N ASN A 93 -4.12 -21.07 21.27
CA ASN A 93 -3.66 -21.52 22.59
C ASN A 93 -4.54 -22.63 23.21
N TRP A 94 -4.86 -23.65 22.41
CA TRP A 94 -5.64 -24.81 22.87
C TRP A 94 -4.96 -25.51 24.05
N PRO A 95 -5.69 -25.92 25.11
CA PRO A 95 -7.15 -25.94 25.25
C PRO A 95 -7.78 -24.68 25.85
N ASP A 96 -6.96 -23.77 26.38
CA ASP A 96 -7.46 -22.70 27.24
C ASP A 96 -8.03 -21.52 26.44
N GLY A 97 -7.70 -21.39 25.16
CA GLY A 97 -8.00 -20.19 24.39
C GLY A 97 -7.00 -19.07 24.72
N ALA A 98 -7.16 -17.92 24.05
CA ALA A 98 -6.48 -16.70 24.50
C ALA A 98 -7.29 -15.43 24.17
N PRO A 99 -7.10 -14.36 24.95
CA PRO A 99 -7.58 -13.04 24.56
C PRO A 99 -6.89 -12.60 23.27
N VAL A 100 -7.64 -11.93 22.42
CA VAL A 100 -7.14 -11.45 21.13
C VAL A 100 -6.10 -10.34 21.37
N PRO A 101 -4.86 -10.49 20.90
CA PRO A 101 -3.76 -9.57 21.25
C PRO A 101 -3.85 -8.20 20.56
N HIS A 102 -4.59 -8.11 19.45
CA HIS A 102 -4.68 -6.90 18.63
C HIS A 102 -5.89 -6.04 19.01
N PRO A 103 -5.74 -4.70 19.01
CA PRO A 103 -6.83 -3.79 19.37
C PRO A 103 -8.04 -3.92 18.43
N PRO A 104 -9.25 -3.59 18.93
CA PRO A 104 -10.43 -3.52 18.08
C PRO A 104 -10.21 -2.53 16.94
N LEU A 105 -10.82 -2.79 15.78
CA LEU A 105 -10.75 -2.03 14.51
C LEU A 105 -9.58 -2.32 13.57
N HIS A 106 -8.47 -2.94 14.02
CA HIS A 106 -7.37 -3.26 13.11
C HIS A 106 -7.86 -4.12 11.93
N ASP A 107 -8.67 -5.13 12.20
CA ASP A 107 -9.16 -6.08 11.20
C ASP A 107 -10.47 -5.61 10.53
N LEU A 108 -11.02 -4.47 10.94
CA LEU A 108 -12.20 -3.89 10.29
C LEU A 108 -11.81 -3.05 9.08
N PHE A 109 -10.57 -2.55 9.03
CA PHE A 109 -10.08 -1.62 8.02
C PHE A 109 -8.80 -2.08 7.29
N SER A 110 -8.24 -3.26 7.63
CA SER A 110 -7.09 -3.86 6.94
C SER A 110 -7.53 -4.75 5.79
#